data_AF-A0A2V8RBB7-F1
#
_entry.id   AF-A0A2V8RBB7-F1
#
_cell.length_a   1.000
_cell.length_b   1.000
_cell.length_c   1.000
_cell.angle_alpha   90.00
_cell.angle_beta   90.00
_cell.angle_gamma   90.00
#
_symmetry.space_group_name_H-M   'P 1'
#
loop_
_entity.id
_entity.type
_entity.pdbx_description
1 polymer ?
#
loop_
_entity_poly.entity_id
_entity_poly.type
_entity_poly.pdbx_seq_one_letter_code
_entity_poly.pdbx_strand_id
1 'polypeptide(L)'
;MKKSQLFVILALWSLLMPINLATKDPSKSFFGGLPWWGWGGIGLLLIVTAVAFAVNDSRRARLLLEEPLPPKPEEDGGRIKLTKEQLEKYDPDGPNYPHPVVITERCIGCHACVDACPHDVLAIVNGVSTPVARDQCMEDTSCQVECPVNPKACIVVNTDKKIPPRKVPNRDAKFMTNVPGCFIIGDVSGTPLIKNATNEGTDCVKFIHEELRNGTPPEPKSNVEVAIIGIGPAGLSAAITAQQLGLSYVGIEQDKVLATIEAYPANKYVFFKPETMEARGGIKPEGLGQQRESILEEWTRAMRETGVSINELESCKSVKKAEDGDYFVVQTEQGAEKKKVTYNARRVVLALGNRGTPMKLRVAGEEMKVTRDGKTSDKVMYKLTDPEDYRRKRIIVVGAGNSAIEAAVDLVATRQGDQITFRSDSEINDVTLVIRSDMKNDLKFGNKLQVYDCIDEGRIKVFFGTGIKEIKDDEVVLMNARTEEVKTTVPNDYIFAMIGGDRPTKFLEGIGIKIG
;
A
#
# COMPACT_ATOMS: atom_id res chain seq x y z
N MET A 1 -10.09 17.24 32.88
CA MET A 1 -10.67 15.99 33.45
C MET A 1 -11.86 15.58 32.60
N LYS A 2 -11.93 14.33 32.11
CA LYS A 2 -13.07 13.88 31.29
C LYS A 2 -14.34 13.81 32.16
N LYS A 3 -15.54 14.04 31.59
CA LYS A 3 -16.83 13.99 32.33
C LYS A 3 -17.02 12.67 33.10
N SER A 4 -16.54 11.56 32.55
CA SER A 4 -16.56 10.23 33.19
C SER A 4 -15.68 10.14 34.45
N GLN A 5 -14.52 10.79 34.46
CA GLN A 5 -13.63 10.81 35.63
C GLN A 5 -14.26 11.61 36.78
N LEU A 6 -14.92 12.72 36.47
CA LEU A 6 -15.63 13.53 37.47
C LEU A 6 -16.76 12.72 38.14
N PHE A 7 -17.50 11.93 37.37
CA PHE A 7 -18.59 11.09 37.89
C PHE A 7 -18.08 10.02 38.87
N VAL A 8 -16.99 9.30 38.52
CA VAL A 8 -16.39 8.28 39.39
C VAL A 8 -15.86 8.91 40.69
N ILE A 9 -15.24 10.09 40.60
CA ILE A 9 -14.72 10.81 41.77
C ILE A 9 -15.87 11.24 42.70
N LEU A 10 -16.96 11.78 42.15
CA LEU A 10 -18.13 12.17 42.94
C LEU A 10 -18.83 10.95 43.58
N ALA A 11 -18.91 9.82 42.86
CA ALA A 11 -19.45 8.57 43.39
C ALA A 11 -18.60 8.04 44.56
N LEU A 12 -17.26 8.02 44.42
CA LEU A 12 -16.34 7.66 45.49
C LEU A 12 -16.48 8.59 46.70
N TRP A 13 -16.57 9.90 46.49
CA TRP A 13 -16.79 10.87 47.57
C TRP A 13 -18.11 10.63 48.31
N SER A 14 -19.19 10.40 47.57
CA SER A 14 -20.51 10.12 48.14
C SER A 14 -20.55 8.82 48.95
N LEU A 15 -19.68 7.86 48.62
CA LEU A 15 -19.53 6.60 49.35
C LEU A 15 -18.63 6.75 50.58
N LEU A 16 -17.47 7.41 50.43
CA LEU A 16 -16.44 7.49 51.47
C LEU A 16 -16.79 8.48 52.59
N MET A 17 -17.49 9.56 52.27
CA MET A 17 -17.82 10.60 53.24
C MET A 17 -18.76 10.09 54.37
N PRO A 18 -19.84 9.33 54.09
CA PRO A 18 -20.65 8.71 55.12
C PRO A 18 -19.92 7.63 55.92
N ILE A 19 -19.07 6.82 55.26
CA ILE A 19 -18.28 5.77 55.92
C ILE A 19 -17.36 6.41 56.96
N ASN A 20 -16.64 7.47 56.59
CA ASN A 20 -15.75 8.21 57.48
C ASN A 20 -16.50 8.84 58.66
N LEU A 21 -17.69 9.40 58.42
CA LEU A 21 -18.54 9.98 59.47
C LEU A 21 -19.04 8.92 60.47
N ALA A 22 -19.32 7.71 60.01
CA ALA A 22 -19.79 6.60 60.84
C ALA A 22 -18.69 5.91 61.66
N THR A 23 -17.41 6.05 61.26
CA THR A 23 -16.27 5.38 61.90
C THR A 23 -15.55 6.17 63.00
N LYS A 24 -16.19 7.19 63.59
CA LYS A 24 -15.62 8.01 64.68
C LYS A 24 -15.43 7.31 66.05
N ASP A 25 -15.29 5.99 66.08
CA ASP A 25 -15.05 5.21 67.30
C ASP A 25 -13.54 4.95 67.47
N PRO A 26 -12.87 5.61 68.45
CA PRO A 26 -11.42 5.52 68.64
C PRO A 26 -10.94 4.16 69.17
N SER A 27 -11.85 3.23 69.50
CA SER A 27 -11.50 1.91 70.04
C SER A 27 -11.22 0.85 68.96
N LYS A 28 -11.45 1.15 67.67
CA LYS A 28 -11.35 0.17 66.57
C LYS A 28 -10.16 0.45 65.66
N SER A 29 -9.33 -0.56 65.42
CA SER A 29 -8.23 -0.49 64.46
C SER A 29 -8.74 -0.68 63.04
N PHE A 30 -8.65 0.36 62.21
CA PHE A 30 -9.04 0.32 60.81
C PHE A 30 -7.81 0.17 59.91
N PHE A 31 -7.83 -0.78 58.98
CA PHE A 31 -6.77 -0.95 58.00
C PHE A 31 -6.87 0.15 56.93
N GLY A 32 -5.84 0.99 56.82
CA GLY A 32 -5.81 2.09 55.84
C GLY A 32 -6.88 3.18 56.06
N GLY A 33 -7.40 3.32 57.29
CA GLY A 33 -8.38 4.36 57.64
C GLY A 33 -9.85 4.04 57.31
N LEU A 34 -10.15 2.82 56.81
CA LEU A 34 -11.50 2.36 56.52
C LEU A 34 -11.79 1.00 57.18
N PRO A 35 -13.05 0.73 57.55
CA PRO A 35 -13.47 -0.58 58.02
C PRO A 35 -13.56 -1.57 56.86
N TRP A 36 -13.59 -2.89 57.17
CA TRP A 36 -13.66 -3.95 56.16
C TRP A 36 -14.85 -3.80 55.20
N TRP A 37 -16.00 -3.33 55.69
CA TRP A 37 -17.18 -3.05 54.87
C TRP A 37 -17.04 -1.80 54.00
N GLY A 38 -16.19 -0.85 54.40
CA GLY A 38 -15.84 0.31 53.57
C GLY A 38 -14.96 -0.09 52.38
N TRP A 39 -13.96 -0.94 52.62
CA TRP A 39 -13.18 -1.57 51.55
C TRP A 39 -14.06 -2.47 50.65
N GLY A 40 -15.01 -3.20 51.24
CA GLY A 40 -16.02 -3.96 50.50
C GLY A 40 -16.90 -3.07 49.60
N GLY A 41 -17.30 -1.89 50.09
CA GLY A 41 -18.06 -0.90 49.32
C GLY A 41 -17.27 -0.33 48.13
N ILE A 42 -15.98 -0.01 48.32
CA ILE A 42 -15.11 0.44 47.22
C ILE A 42 -14.95 -0.67 46.17
N GLY A 43 -14.71 -1.91 46.61
CA GLY A 43 -14.60 -3.06 45.71
C GLY A 43 -15.86 -3.26 44.88
N LEU A 44 -17.04 -3.19 45.52
CA LEU A 44 -18.33 -3.28 44.83
C LEU A 44 -18.53 -2.14 43.83
N LEU A 45 -18.21 -0.90 44.21
CA LEU A 45 -18.33 0.26 43.32
C LEU A 45 -17.44 0.13 42.09
N LEU A 46 -16.20 -0.34 42.25
CA LEU A 46 -15.28 -0.58 41.14
C LEU A 46 -15.80 -1.67 40.20
N ILE A 47 -16.33 -2.78 40.74
CA ILE A 47 -16.93 -3.86 39.94
C ILE A 47 -18.14 -3.35 39.18
N VAL A 48 -19.07 -2.65 39.83
CA VAL A 48 -20.27 -2.09 39.18
C VAL A 48 -19.91 -1.10 38.08
N THR A 49 -18.91 -0.24 38.34
CA THR A 49 -18.42 0.72 37.35
C THR A 49 -17.79 0.00 36.15
N ALA A 50 -16.96 -1.02 36.39
CA ALA A 50 -16.34 -1.81 35.32
C ALA A 50 -17.38 -2.55 34.47
N VAL A 51 -18.40 -3.15 35.10
CA VAL A 51 -19.51 -3.80 34.40
C VAL A 51 -20.32 -2.79 33.58
N ALA A 52 -20.61 -1.61 34.14
CA ALA A 52 -21.32 -0.56 33.41
C ALA A 52 -20.53 -0.07 32.18
N PHE A 53 -19.20 0.09 32.30
CA PHE A 53 -18.33 0.39 31.15
C PHE A 53 -18.35 -0.74 30.12
N ALA A 54 -18.23 -2.00 30.55
CA ALA A 54 -18.25 -3.15 29.65
C ALA A 54 -19.59 -3.29 28.90
N VAL A 55 -20.73 -3.07 29.58
CA VAL A 55 -22.06 -3.10 28.97
C VAL A 55 -22.25 -1.94 27.99
N ASN A 56 -21.80 -0.73 28.33
CA ASN A 56 -21.90 0.42 27.45
C ASN A 56 -21.02 0.25 26.20
N ASP A 57 -19.81 -0.28 26.36
CA ASP A 57 -18.90 -0.57 25.25
C ASP A 57 -19.46 -1.70 24.37
N SER A 58 -20.02 -2.75 24.97
CA SER A 58 -20.72 -3.82 24.26
C SER A 58 -21.95 -3.32 23.49
N ARG A 59 -22.76 -2.42 24.07
CA ARG A 59 -23.88 -1.78 23.36
C ARG A 59 -23.40 -0.92 22.19
N ARG A 60 -22.33 -0.16 22.38
CA ARG A 60 -21.74 0.67 21.33
C ARG A 60 -21.19 -0.18 20.19
N ALA A 61 -20.48 -1.26 20.51
CA ALA A 61 -19.99 -2.23 19.53
C ALA A 61 -21.14 -2.91 18.76
N ARG A 62 -22.25 -3.21 19.45
CA ARG A 62 -23.43 -3.81 18.84
C ARG A 62 -24.18 -2.85 17.92
N LEU A 63 -24.34 -1.58 18.31
CA LEU A 63 -24.95 -0.54 17.46
C LEU A 63 -24.14 -0.31 16.17
N LEU A 64 -22.81 -0.38 16.24
CA LEU A 64 -21.94 -0.30 15.06
C LEU A 64 -22.08 -1.50 14.10
N LEU A 65 -22.61 -2.63 14.59
CA LEU A 65 -22.89 -3.82 13.77
C LEU A 65 -24.32 -3.85 13.24
N GLU A 66 -25.26 -3.15 13.89
CA GLU A 66 -26.69 -3.18 13.58
C GLU A 66 -27.14 -1.99 12.68
N GLU A 67 -26.39 -0.89 12.61
CA GLU A 67 -26.73 0.21 11.71
C GLU A 67 -26.56 -0.21 10.24
N PRO A 68 -27.64 -0.19 9.43
CA PRO A 68 -27.53 -0.51 8.02
C PRO A 68 -26.64 0.52 7.32
N LEU A 69 -25.77 0.02 6.43
CA LEU A 69 -24.92 0.90 5.64
C LEU A 69 -25.78 1.93 4.89
N PRO A 70 -25.30 3.18 4.75
CA PRO A 70 -26.02 4.21 4.02
C PRO A 70 -26.40 3.72 2.61
N PRO A 71 -27.56 4.13 2.06
CA PRO A 71 -27.99 3.74 0.73
C PRO A 71 -26.95 4.13 -0.33
N LYS A 72 -26.83 3.35 -1.41
CA LYS A 72 -25.87 3.64 -2.47
C LYS A 72 -26.21 4.98 -3.14
N PRO A 73 -25.21 5.84 -3.42
CA PRO A 73 -25.38 7.04 -4.21
C PRO A 73 -25.99 6.73 -5.57
N GLU A 74 -26.72 7.68 -6.13
CA GLU A 74 -27.39 7.52 -7.42
C GLU A 74 -26.40 7.79 -8.57
N GLU A 75 -26.48 6.98 -9.63
CA GLU A 75 -25.72 7.18 -10.86
C GLU A 75 -26.55 8.00 -11.86
N ASP A 76 -25.99 9.11 -12.33
CA ASP A 76 -26.60 10.01 -13.32
C ASP A 76 -25.60 10.26 -14.47
N GLY A 77 -25.78 9.57 -15.59
CA GLY A 77 -24.96 9.78 -16.79
C GLY A 77 -23.44 9.56 -16.58
N GLY A 78 -23.05 8.65 -15.68
CA GLY A 78 -21.66 8.40 -15.29
C GLY A 78 -21.14 9.30 -14.15
N ARG A 79 -22.02 10.09 -13.53
CA ARG A 79 -21.74 10.88 -12.32
C ARG A 79 -22.31 10.15 -11.10
N ILE A 80 -21.60 10.20 -9.99
CA ILE A 80 -22.11 9.68 -8.71
C ILE A 80 -22.54 10.88 -7.88
N LYS A 81 -23.83 10.97 -7.56
CA LYS A 81 -24.39 12.06 -6.76
C LYS A 81 -24.83 11.56 -5.39
N LEU A 82 -24.49 12.32 -4.36
CA LEU A 82 -25.02 12.10 -3.02
C LEU A 82 -26.49 12.54 -2.96
N THR A 83 -27.31 11.78 -2.22
CA THR A 83 -28.69 12.21 -1.92
C THR A 83 -28.66 13.43 -0.98
N LYS A 84 -29.78 14.16 -0.88
CA LYS A 84 -29.88 15.31 0.05
C LYS A 84 -29.55 14.92 1.49
N GLU A 85 -30.09 13.80 1.97
CA GLU A 85 -29.82 13.25 3.30
C GLU A 85 -28.33 12.93 3.50
N GLN A 86 -27.65 12.43 2.47
CA GLN A 86 -26.22 12.14 2.52
C GLN A 86 -25.38 13.42 2.55
N LEU A 87 -25.76 14.45 1.79
CA LEU A 87 -25.09 15.75 1.86
C LEU A 87 -25.26 16.38 3.24
N GLU A 88 -26.48 16.40 3.79
CA GLU A 88 -26.72 16.91 5.15
C GLU A 88 -25.93 16.12 6.22
N LYS A 89 -25.74 14.81 6.02
CA LYS A 89 -24.97 13.98 6.96
C LYS A 89 -23.46 14.15 6.85
N TYR A 90 -22.91 14.10 5.63
CA TYR A 90 -21.46 14.03 5.40
C TYR A 90 -20.83 15.38 5.07
N ASP A 91 -21.64 16.37 4.71
CA ASP A 91 -21.18 17.68 4.28
C ASP A 91 -22.20 18.81 4.56
N PRO A 92 -22.69 18.95 5.81
CA PRO A 92 -23.73 19.92 6.16
C PRO A 92 -23.34 21.39 5.89
N ASP A 93 -22.06 21.71 6.11
CA ASP A 93 -21.49 23.05 5.92
C ASP A 93 -20.66 23.13 4.61
N GLY A 94 -20.98 22.25 3.65
CA GLY A 94 -20.29 22.12 2.39
C GLY A 94 -20.35 23.38 1.53
N PRO A 95 -19.24 23.81 0.89
CA PRO A 95 -19.28 24.93 -0.04
C PRO A 95 -20.01 24.56 -1.34
N ASN A 96 -20.56 25.57 -2.02
CA ASN A 96 -21.26 25.39 -3.30
C ASN A 96 -20.32 25.13 -4.51
N TYR A 97 -19.00 25.08 -4.31
CA TYR A 97 -18.03 24.75 -5.37
C TYR A 97 -17.68 23.25 -5.37
N PRO A 98 -17.08 22.71 -6.45
CA PRO A 98 -16.70 21.31 -6.53
C PRO A 98 -15.64 20.91 -5.49
N HIS A 99 -15.92 19.89 -4.67
CA HIS A 99 -14.97 19.42 -3.64
C HIS A 99 -15.23 17.95 -3.26
N PRO A 100 -14.25 17.23 -2.69
CA PRO A 100 -14.45 15.85 -2.27
C PRO A 100 -15.22 15.78 -0.94
N VAL A 101 -16.18 14.87 -0.89
CA VAL A 101 -16.91 14.42 0.29
C VAL A 101 -16.62 12.95 0.50
N VAL A 102 -16.30 12.55 1.74
CA VAL A 102 -15.99 11.16 2.07
C VAL A 102 -17.09 10.56 2.92
N ILE A 103 -17.71 9.50 2.43
CA ILE A 103 -18.63 8.64 3.20
C ILE A 103 -17.78 7.78 4.13
N THR A 104 -17.62 8.25 5.37
CA THR A 104 -16.68 7.70 6.35
C THR A 104 -16.89 6.21 6.65
N GLU A 105 -18.14 5.77 6.70
CA GLU A 105 -18.57 4.40 7.01
C GLU A 105 -18.20 3.42 5.89
N ARG A 106 -17.92 3.93 4.69
CA ARG A 106 -17.44 3.12 3.56
C ARG A 106 -15.94 3.23 3.37
N CYS A 107 -15.31 4.23 3.97
CA CYS A 107 -13.88 4.46 3.77
C CYS A 107 -13.09 3.35 4.46
N ILE A 108 -12.36 2.55 3.68
CA ILE A 108 -11.49 1.50 4.21
C ILE A 108 -10.08 1.99 4.58
N GLY A 109 -9.82 3.31 4.49
CA GLY A 109 -8.53 3.89 4.86
C GLY A 109 -7.35 3.41 3.99
N CYS A 110 -7.59 3.11 2.70
CA CYS A 110 -6.58 2.52 1.81
C CYS A 110 -5.58 3.52 1.19
N HIS A 111 -5.67 4.81 1.51
CA HIS A 111 -4.86 5.89 0.93
C HIS A 111 -4.99 6.11 -0.59
N ALA A 112 -5.67 5.23 -1.35
CA ALA A 112 -5.76 5.35 -2.82
C ALA A 112 -6.24 6.74 -3.30
N CYS A 113 -7.22 7.34 -2.62
CA CYS A 113 -7.73 8.67 -2.95
C CYS A 113 -6.77 9.81 -2.56
N VAL A 114 -6.02 9.64 -1.47
CA VAL A 114 -4.98 10.57 -1.01
C VAL A 114 -3.80 10.55 -1.98
N ASP A 115 -3.36 9.36 -2.37
CA ASP A 115 -2.23 9.18 -3.29
C ASP A 115 -2.55 9.63 -4.71
N ALA A 116 -3.81 9.49 -5.12
CA ALA A 116 -4.28 9.94 -6.42
C ALA A 116 -4.51 11.46 -6.51
N CYS A 117 -4.63 12.17 -5.39
CA CYS A 117 -4.86 13.61 -5.40
C CYS A 117 -3.55 14.37 -5.66
N PRO A 118 -3.38 15.08 -6.78
CA PRO A 118 -2.16 15.85 -7.05
C PRO A 118 -2.11 17.17 -6.27
N HIS A 119 -3.21 17.54 -5.62
CA HIS A 119 -3.38 18.80 -4.90
C HIS A 119 -3.33 18.66 -3.38
N ASP A 120 -3.00 17.46 -2.86
CA ASP A 120 -2.91 17.18 -1.42
C ASP A 120 -4.18 17.58 -0.62
N VAL A 121 -5.35 17.59 -1.28
CA VAL A 121 -6.65 17.97 -0.70
C VAL A 121 -7.10 17.00 0.40
N LEU A 122 -6.72 15.74 0.26
CA LEU A 122 -7.14 14.63 1.11
C LEU A 122 -5.97 14.14 1.96
N ALA A 123 -6.25 13.82 3.23
CA ALA A 123 -5.33 13.10 4.10
C ALA A 123 -6.06 12.00 4.86
N ILE A 124 -5.32 11.03 5.43
CA ILE A 124 -5.92 10.06 6.35
C ILE A 124 -5.92 10.63 7.76
N VAL A 125 -7.11 10.86 8.30
CA VAL A 125 -7.33 11.34 9.67
C VAL A 125 -8.17 10.30 10.40
N ASN A 126 -7.71 9.84 11.56
CA ASN A 126 -8.37 8.77 12.34
C ASN A 126 -8.69 7.52 11.51
N GLY A 127 -7.81 7.16 10.57
CA GLY A 127 -7.95 5.95 9.75
C GLY A 127 -8.89 6.05 8.55
N VAL A 128 -9.51 7.21 8.30
CA VAL A 128 -10.37 7.46 7.13
C VAL A 128 -9.88 8.65 6.31
N SER A 129 -10.17 8.66 5.02
CA SER A 129 -9.87 9.80 4.15
C SER A 129 -10.69 11.00 4.57
N THR A 130 -10.05 12.16 4.69
CA THR A 130 -10.65 13.40 5.13
C THR A 130 -10.17 14.55 4.24
N PRO A 131 -11.07 15.38 3.70
CA PRO A 131 -10.70 16.61 3.00
C PRO A 131 -10.13 17.64 3.98
N VAL A 132 -8.81 17.82 3.96
CA VAL A 132 -8.08 18.76 4.84
C VAL A 132 -7.83 20.11 4.18
N ALA A 133 -7.85 20.18 2.85
CA ALA A 133 -7.64 21.41 2.07
C ALA A 133 -8.65 21.50 0.90
N ARG A 134 -9.95 21.56 1.23
CA ARG A 134 -11.06 21.49 0.26
C ARG A 134 -10.99 22.56 -0.83
N ASP A 135 -10.51 23.74 -0.46
CA ASP A 135 -10.31 24.91 -1.32
C ASP A 135 -9.25 24.72 -2.40
N GLN A 136 -8.38 23.71 -2.26
CA GLN A 136 -7.37 23.36 -3.26
C GLN A 136 -7.89 22.35 -4.31
N CYS A 137 -9.15 21.93 -4.22
CA CYS A 137 -9.73 20.97 -5.15
C CYS A 137 -9.88 21.56 -6.56
N MET A 138 -9.24 20.91 -7.55
CA MET A 138 -9.33 21.28 -8.97
C MET A 138 -10.29 20.37 -9.77
N GLU A 139 -11.09 19.57 -9.07
CA GLU A 139 -12.11 18.69 -9.67
C GLU A 139 -11.49 17.73 -10.70
N ASP A 140 -10.25 17.26 -10.53
CA ASP A 140 -9.65 16.31 -11.48
C ASP A 140 -10.28 14.91 -11.39
N THR A 141 -11.00 14.64 -10.30
CA THR A 141 -11.73 13.40 -9.97
C THR A 141 -10.86 12.16 -9.77
N SER A 142 -9.52 12.26 -9.79
CA SER A 142 -8.62 11.11 -9.64
C SER A 142 -8.84 10.37 -8.33
N CYS A 143 -9.09 11.11 -7.24
CA CYS A 143 -9.41 10.55 -5.93
C CYS A 143 -10.66 9.65 -5.94
N GLN A 144 -11.67 10.06 -6.73
CA GLN A 144 -12.88 9.29 -6.92
C GLN A 144 -12.62 8.10 -7.84
N VAL A 145 -11.93 8.27 -8.97
CA VAL A 145 -11.56 7.19 -9.90
C VAL A 145 -10.83 6.06 -9.18
N GLU A 146 -9.81 6.40 -8.38
CA GLU A 146 -8.95 5.43 -7.68
C GLU A 146 -9.57 4.82 -6.43
N CYS A 147 -10.68 5.36 -5.92
CA CYS A 147 -11.37 4.77 -4.77
C CYS A 147 -11.80 3.32 -5.11
N PRO A 148 -11.24 2.30 -4.40
CA PRO A 148 -11.49 0.89 -4.71
C PRO A 148 -12.79 0.37 -4.10
N VAL A 149 -13.43 1.16 -3.22
CA VAL A 149 -14.67 0.77 -2.55
C VAL A 149 -15.80 0.83 -3.57
N ASN A 150 -16.66 -0.18 -3.58
CA ASN A 150 -17.87 -0.21 -4.40
C ASN A 150 -19.11 -0.38 -3.50
N PRO A 151 -19.99 0.63 -3.37
CA PRO A 151 -19.91 1.95 -3.99
C PRO A 151 -18.74 2.80 -3.46
N LYS A 152 -18.33 3.80 -4.24
CA LYS A 152 -17.22 4.68 -3.88
C LYS A 152 -17.47 5.37 -2.54
N ALA A 153 -16.41 5.46 -1.74
CA ALA A 153 -16.41 6.18 -0.45
C ALA A 153 -16.09 7.67 -0.65
N CYS A 154 -15.12 8.00 -1.50
CA CYS A 154 -14.78 9.38 -1.86
C CYS A 154 -15.57 9.80 -3.10
N ILE A 155 -16.33 10.89 -3.00
CA ILE A 155 -17.18 11.41 -4.07
C ILE A 155 -16.92 12.91 -4.18
N VAL A 156 -16.56 13.39 -5.36
CA VAL A 156 -16.50 14.82 -5.65
C VAL A 156 -17.93 15.30 -5.89
N VAL A 157 -18.42 16.20 -5.05
CA VAL A 157 -19.76 16.80 -5.18
C VAL A 157 -19.65 18.12 -5.94
N ASN A 158 -20.79 18.63 -6.45
CA ASN A 158 -20.87 19.85 -7.25
C ASN A 158 -19.97 19.86 -8.51
N THR A 159 -19.53 18.68 -8.96
CA THR A 159 -18.75 18.47 -10.19
C THR A 159 -19.65 18.22 -11.39
N ASP A 160 -19.30 18.79 -12.54
CA ASP A 160 -19.93 18.47 -13.83
C ASP A 160 -19.09 17.51 -14.69
N LYS A 161 -17.86 17.22 -14.26
CA LYS A 161 -16.97 16.31 -14.96
C LYS A 161 -17.47 14.87 -14.85
N LYS A 162 -17.36 14.14 -15.97
CA LYS A 162 -17.64 12.71 -16.00
C LYS A 162 -16.47 11.96 -15.39
N ILE A 163 -16.77 11.05 -14.47
CA ILE A 163 -15.74 10.25 -13.81
C ILE A 163 -15.35 9.11 -14.76
N PRO A 164 -14.08 9.03 -15.20
CA PRO A 164 -13.66 7.91 -16.03
C PRO A 164 -13.69 6.59 -15.23
N PRO A 165 -13.89 5.44 -15.90
CA PRO A 165 -13.72 4.16 -15.25
C PRO A 165 -12.28 4.00 -14.78
N ARG A 166 -12.11 3.22 -13.70
CA ARG A 166 -10.78 2.92 -13.19
C ARG A 166 -10.12 1.89 -14.10
N LYS A 167 -8.87 2.16 -14.49
CA LYS A 167 -8.07 1.30 -15.37
C LYS A 167 -7.51 0.09 -14.61
N VAL A 168 -8.38 -0.85 -14.27
CA VAL A 168 -8.05 -2.12 -13.63
C VAL A 168 -8.55 -3.30 -14.46
N PRO A 169 -7.95 -4.48 -14.36
CA PRO A 169 -8.40 -5.67 -15.09
C PRO A 169 -9.80 -6.09 -14.65
N ASN A 170 -10.62 -6.47 -15.63
CA ASN A 170 -11.97 -6.98 -15.35
C ASN A 170 -11.90 -8.40 -14.77
N ARG A 171 -12.59 -8.62 -13.64
CA ARG A 171 -12.76 -9.94 -13.03
C ARG A 171 -14.14 -10.07 -12.38
N ASP A 172 -14.61 -11.30 -12.24
CA ASP A 172 -15.85 -11.62 -11.53
C ASP A 172 -15.66 -11.74 -10.01
N ALA A 173 -16.73 -12.09 -9.28
CA ALA A 173 -16.71 -12.28 -7.83
C ALA A 173 -15.87 -13.48 -7.35
N LYS A 174 -15.50 -14.39 -8.27
CA LYS A 174 -14.59 -15.52 -8.04
C LYS A 174 -13.18 -15.23 -8.56
N PHE A 175 -12.88 -13.97 -8.85
CA PHE A 175 -11.58 -13.47 -9.31
C PHE A 175 -11.18 -13.91 -10.72
N MET A 176 -12.06 -14.57 -11.47
CA MET A 176 -11.79 -15.02 -12.82
C MET A 176 -11.89 -13.84 -13.79
N THR A 177 -10.93 -13.74 -14.70
CA THR A 177 -10.90 -12.72 -15.76
C THR A 177 -11.84 -13.09 -16.91
N ASN A 178 -11.90 -12.26 -17.94
CA ASN A 178 -12.57 -12.63 -19.20
C ASN A 178 -11.87 -13.76 -19.98
N VAL A 179 -10.70 -14.24 -19.53
CA VAL A 179 -9.99 -15.40 -20.08
C VAL A 179 -10.28 -16.60 -19.16
N PRO A 180 -11.11 -17.57 -19.59
CA PRO A 180 -11.54 -18.67 -18.72
C PRO A 180 -10.37 -19.49 -18.18
N GLY A 181 -10.33 -19.66 -16.86
CA GLY A 181 -9.27 -20.35 -16.12
C GLY A 181 -8.08 -19.47 -15.73
N CYS A 182 -8.09 -18.19 -16.10
CA CYS A 182 -7.11 -17.19 -15.67
C CYS A 182 -7.74 -16.28 -14.61
N PHE A 183 -7.15 -16.25 -13.42
CA PHE A 183 -7.59 -15.50 -12.26
C PHE A 183 -6.62 -14.36 -11.94
N ILE A 184 -7.11 -13.30 -11.30
CA ILE A 184 -6.28 -12.16 -10.92
C ILE A 184 -6.62 -11.68 -9.51
N ILE A 185 -5.59 -11.49 -8.67
CA ILE A 185 -5.72 -11.20 -7.23
C ILE A 185 -4.70 -10.16 -6.75
N GLY A 186 -4.97 -9.56 -5.59
CA GLY A 186 -4.08 -8.58 -4.95
C GLY A 186 -4.10 -7.21 -5.65
N ASP A 187 -3.08 -6.39 -5.42
CA ASP A 187 -3.04 -4.97 -5.81
C ASP A 187 -3.34 -4.71 -7.29
N VAL A 188 -2.94 -5.61 -8.18
CA VAL A 188 -3.18 -5.49 -9.63
C VAL A 188 -4.68 -5.48 -9.99
N SER A 189 -5.52 -6.02 -9.12
CA SER A 189 -6.98 -5.96 -9.22
C SER A 189 -7.59 -4.63 -8.76
N GLY A 190 -6.76 -3.73 -8.23
CA GLY A 190 -7.16 -2.39 -7.81
C GLY A 190 -7.30 -2.20 -6.29
N THR A 191 -7.14 -3.23 -5.46
CA THR A 191 -7.34 -3.06 -4.01
C THR A 191 -6.02 -3.26 -3.26
N PRO A 192 -5.20 -2.21 -3.06
CA PRO A 192 -3.83 -2.34 -2.55
C PRO A 192 -3.79 -2.48 -1.02
N LEU A 193 -4.40 -3.54 -0.49
CA LEU A 193 -4.53 -3.77 0.95
C LEU A 193 -4.11 -5.18 1.31
N ILE A 194 -3.20 -5.31 2.28
CA ILE A 194 -2.61 -6.60 2.66
C ILE A 194 -3.68 -7.62 3.06
N LYS A 195 -4.62 -7.27 3.96
CA LYS A 195 -5.69 -8.20 4.38
C LYS A 195 -6.57 -8.66 3.21
N ASN A 196 -6.93 -7.73 2.33
CA ASN A 196 -7.71 -8.07 1.14
C ASN A 196 -6.90 -8.99 0.22
N ALA A 197 -5.66 -8.64 -0.07
CA ALA A 197 -4.75 -9.42 -0.90
C ALA A 197 -4.58 -10.85 -0.36
N THR A 198 -4.35 -11.01 0.95
CA THR A 198 -4.20 -12.33 1.57
C THR A 198 -5.48 -13.15 1.52
N ASN A 199 -6.63 -12.52 1.75
CA ASN A 199 -7.93 -13.18 1.69
C ASN A 199 -8.27 -13.61 0.26
N GLU A 200 -8.07 -12.73 -0.72
CA GLU A 200 -8.25 -13.03 -2.14
C GLU A 200 -7.39 -14.22 -2.58
N GLY A 201 -6.15 -14.32 -2.11
CA GLY A 201 -5.28 -15.46 -2.41
C GLY A 201 -5.87 -16.79 -1.96
N THR A 202 -6.37 -16.86 -0.73
CA THR A 202 -6.99 -18.09 -0.21
C THR A 202 -8.33 -18.39 -0.86
N ASP A 203 -9.20 -17.39 -0.99
CA ASP A 203 -10.53 -17.58 -1.55
C ASP A 203 -10.46 -18.00 -3.03
N CYS A 204 -9.57 -17.39 -3.81
CA CYS A 204 -9.33 -17.75 -5.20
C CYS A 204 -8.91 -19.21 -5.34
N VAL A 205 -7.94 -19.66 -4.53
CA VAL A 205 -7.46 -21.04 -4.60
C VAL A 205 -8.51 -22.04 -4.12
N LYS A 206 -9.34 -21.69 -3.13
CA LYS A 206 -10.49 -22.52 -2.74
C LYS A 206 -11.49 -22.68 -3.87
N PHE A 207 -11.83 -21.60 -4.58
CA PHE A 207 -12.70 -21.69 -5.76
C PHE A 207 -12.10 -22.57 -6.86
N ILE A 208 -10.80 -22.42 -7.13
CA ILE A 208 -10.10 -23.28 -8.09
C ILE A 208 -10.16 -24.74 -7.63
N HIS A 209 -9.88 -25.02 -6.35
CA HIS A 209 -9.93 -26.36 -5.81
C HIS A 209 -11.31 -27.00 -5.98
N GLU A 210 -12.38 -26.29 -5.62
CA GLU A 210 -13.76 -26.76 -5.81
C GLU A 210 -14.09 -27.01 -7.29
N GLU A 211 -13.69 -26.11 -8.19
CA GLU A 211 -13.88 -26.25 -9.65
C GLU A 211 -13.17 -27.50 -10.20
N LEU A 212 -11.92 -27.72 -9.79
CA LEU A 212 -11.10 -28.84 -10.26
C LEU A 212 -11.56 -30.18 -9.68
N ARG A 213 -12.15 -30.20 -8.49
CA ARG A 213 -12.64 -31.43 -7.85
C ARG A 213 -14.08 -31.78 -8.24
N ASN A 214 -14.93 -30.79 -8.54
CA ASN A 214 -16.36 -31.01 -8.77
C ASN A 214 -16.81 -30.90 -10.24
N GLY A 215 -15.96 -30.40 -11.16
CA GLY A 215 -16.45 -29.97 -12.48
C GLY A 215 -15.61 -30.31 -13.70
N THR A 216 -14.31 -30.63 -13.56
CA THR A 216 -13.42 -30.71 -14.73
C THR A 216 -12.51 -31.95 -14.69
N PRO A 217 -12.55 -32.83 -15.71
CA PRO A 217 -11.63 -33.96 -15.81
C PRO A 217 -10.16 -33.52 -15.77
N PRO A 218 -9.25 -34.35 -15.23
CA PRO A 218 -7.81 -34.08 -15.32
C PRO A 218 -7.38 -33.82 -16.77
N GLU A 219 -6.52 -32.82 -16.97
CA GLU A 219 -5.95 -32.50 -18.29
C GLU A 219 -4.58 -33.20 -18.41
N PRO A 220 -4.43 -34.25 -19.24
CA PRO A 220 -3.21 -35.05 -19.31
C PRO A 220 -1.95 -34.26 -19.70
N LYS A 221 -2.11 -33.15 -20.42
CA LYS A 221 -1.00 -32.29 -20.84
C LYS A 221 -0.58 -31.28 -19.77
N SER A 222 -1.37 -31.13 -18.71
CA SER A 222 -1.02 -30.26 -17.58
C SER A 222 -0.09 -31.00 -16.60
N ASN A 223 1.01 -30.37 -16.24
CA ASN A 223 1.93 -30.90 -15.22
C ASN A 223 1.67 -30.30 -13.83
N VAL A 224 0.92 -29.20 -13.76
CA VAL A 224 0.46 -28.59 -12.51
C VAL A 224 -1.02 -28.19 -12.63
N GLU A 225 -1.74 -28.23 -11.52
CA GLU A 225 -3.13 -27.77 -11.46
C GLU A 225 -3.20 -26.24 -11.48
N VAL A 226 -2.28 -25.56 -10.78
CA VAL A 226 -2.28 -24.09 -10.67
C VAL A 226 -0.87 -23.51 -10.81
N ALA A 227 -0.68 -22.55 -11.72
CA ALA A 227 0.49 -21.67 -11.71
C ALA A 227 0.15 -20.35 -11.03
N ILE A 228 0.94 -19.96 -10.03
CA ILE A 228 0.76 -18.73 -9.23
C ILE A 228 1.91 -17.80 -9.56
N ILE A 229 1.62 -16.68 -10.22
CA ILE A 229 2.63 -15.77 -10.77
C ILE A 229 2.67 -14.48 -9.94
N GLY A 230 3.81 -14.24 -9.29
CA GLY A 230 4.05 -13.17 -8.32
C GLY A 230 3.75 -13.62 -6.89
N ILE A 231 4.73 -13.53 -5.99
CA ILE A 231 4.67 -14.04 -4.61
C ILE A 231 4.83 -12.88 -3.61
N GLY A 232 4.01 -11.84 -3.84
CA GLY A 232 3.65 -10.86 -2.81
C GLY A 232 2.64 -11.44 -1.81
N PRO A 233 1.99 -10.60 -0.97
CA PRO A 233 1.06 -11.08 0.05
C PRO A 233 -0.08 -11.96 -0.51
N ALA A 234 -0.68 -11.57 -1.64
CA ALA A 234 -1.74 -12.34 -2.29
C ALA A 234 -1.24 -13.69 -2.83
N GLY A 235 -0.14 -13.68 -3.58
CA GLY A 235 0.42 -14.88 -4.20
C GLY A 235 0.98 -15.86 -3.18
N LEU A 236 1.62 -15.37 -2.11
CA LEU A 236 2.08 -16.22 -1.02
C LEU A 236 0.91 -16.89 -0.30
N SER A 237 -0.15 -16.12 0.00
CA SER A 237 -1.37 -16.67 0.59
C SER A 237 -2.02 -17.74 -0.31
N ALA A 238 -2.04 -17.51 -1.63
CA ALA A 238 -2.51 -18.46 -2.62
C ALA A 238 -1.65 -19.73 -2.63
N ALA A 239 -0.32 -19.62 -2.65
CA ALA A 239 0.59 -20.75 -2.69
C ALA A 239 0.50 -21.63 -1.43
N ILE A 240 0.45 -21.01 -0.25
CA ILE A 240 0.22 -21.72 1.01
C ILE A 240 -1.13 -22.44 0.99
N THR A 241 -2.18 -21.78 0.50
CA THR A 241 -3.51 -22.40 0.41
C THR A 241 -3.51 -23.59 -0.55
N ALA A 242 -2.82 -23.47 -1.69
CA ALA A 242 -2.70 -24.54 -2.67
C ALA A 242 -1.97 -25.76 -2.08
N GLN A 243 -0.88 -25.52 -1.35
CA GLN A 243 -0.14 -26.54 -0.61
C GLN A 243 -1.03 -27.24 0.44
N GLN A 244 -1.78 -26.47 1.25
CA GLN A 244 -2.66 -27.01 2.29
C GLN A 244 -3.81 -27.85 1.72
N LEU A 245 -4.32 -27.50 0.54
CA LEU A 245 -5.39 -28.23 -0.16
C LEU A 245 -4.86 -29.40 -1.02
N GLY A 246 -3.56 -29.65 -1.02
CA GLY A 246 -2.93 -30.71 -1.79
C GLY A 246 -3.08 -30.55 -3.31
N LEU A 247 -3.19 -29.32 -3.81
CA LEU A 247 -3.13 -29.04 -5.24
C LEU A 247 -1.69 -29.19 -5.75
N SER A 248 -1.52 -29.71 -6.96
CA SER A 248 -0.22 -29.56 -7.65
C SER A 248 -0.07 -28.12 -8.13
N TYR A 249 0.94 -27.39 -7.68
CA TYR A 249 1.15 -25.99 -8.06
C TYR A 249 2.60 -25.65 -8.37
N VAL A 250 2.80 -24.51 -9.02
CA VAL A 250 4.09 -23.83 -9.13
C VAL A 250 3.92 -22.37 -8.70
N GLY A 251 4.72 -21.91 -7.74
CA GLY A 251 4.83 -20.49 -7.38
C GLY A 251 6.03 -19.86 -8.07
N ILE A 252 5.82 -18.77 -8.81
CA ILE A 252 6.83 -18.12 -9.64
C ILE A 252 7.03 -16.68 -9.15
N GLU A 253 8.24 -16.33 -8.72
CA GLU A 253 8.62 -14.98 -8.27
C GLU A 253 9.86 -14.49 -9.02
N GLN A 254 9.77 -13.31 -9.63
CA GLN A 254 10.85 -12.75 -10.45
C GLN A 254 12.07 -12.31 -9.64
N ASP A 255 11.86 -11.95 -8.37
CA ASP A 255 12.90 -11.54 -7.43
C ASP A 255 12.92 -12.51 -6.24
N LYS A 256 12.67 -12.02 -5.04
CA LYS A 256 12.49 -12.81 -3.82
C LYS A 256 11.05 -12.78 -3.34
N VAL A 257 10.68 -13.80 -2.59
CA VAL A 257 9.39 -13.84 -1.90
C VAL A 257 9.25 -12.61 -1.01
N LEU A 258 8.11 -11.94 -1.11
CA LEU A 258 7.82 -10.70 -0.37
C LEU A 258 8.77 -9.52 -0.66
N ALA A 259 9.45 -9.50 -1.81
CA ALA A 259 10.36 -8.40 -2.21
C ALA A 259 9.72 -7.00 -2.09
N THR A 260 8.40 -6.89 -2.26
CA THR A 260 7.67 -5.62 -2.06
C THR A 260 7.72 -5.13 -0.60
N ILE A 261 7.55 -6.03 0.37
CA ILE A 261 7.62 -5.70 1.80
C ILE A 261 9.08 -5.47 2.21
N GLU A 262 10.01 -6.31 1.73
CA GLU A 262 11.45 -6.14 1.97
C GLU A 262 11.96 -4.78 1.46
N ALA A 263 11.40 -4.28 0.35
CA ALA A 263 11.77 -3.00 -0.22
C ALA A 263 11.31 -1.77 0.59
N TYR A 264 10.49 -1.94 1.64
CA TYR A 264 10.15 -0.83 2.53
C TYR A 264 11.36 -0.38 3.37
N PRO A 265 11.43 0.89 3.80
CA PRO A 265 12.43 1.36 4.77
C PRO A 265 12.49 0.48 6.03
N ALA A 266 13.68 0.44 6.65
CA ALA A 266 13.88 -0.32 7.88
C ALA A 266 12.96 0.15 9.01
N ASN A 267 12.45 -0.79 9.80
CA ASN A 267 11.50 -0.52 10.90
C ASN A 267 10.20 0.16 10.47
N LYS A 268 9.88 0.23 9.17
CA LYS A 268 8.61 0.81 8.71
C LYS A 268 7.45 0.04 9.31
N TYR A 269 6.57 0.76 10.01
CA TYR A 269 5.30 0.20 10.45
C TYR A 269 4.33 0.14 9.28
N VAL A 270 3.84 -1.06 8.97
CA VAL A 270 2.94 -1.34 7.86
C VAL A 270 1.55 -1.63 8.44
N PHE A 271 0.57 -0.81 8.06
CA PHE A 271 -0.80 -0.97 8.52
C PHE A 271 -1.55 -2.06 7.74
N PHE A 272 -2.34 -2.86 8.46
CA PHE A 272 -3.20 -3.89 7.89
C PHE A 272 -4.65 -3.40 7.84
N LYS A 273 -4.97 -2.66 6.77
CA LYS A 273 -6.32 -2.18 6.51
C LYS A 273 -7.13 -3.17 5.63
N PRO A 274 -8.47 -3.17 5.72
CA PRO A 274 -9.28 -2.46 6.72
C PRO A 274 -9.17 -3.11 8.11
N GLU A 275 -9.35 -2.34 9.17
CA GLU A 275 -9.27 -2.85 10.55
C GLU A 275 -10.35 -3.88 10.85
N THR A 276 -11.55 -3.65 10.32
CA THR A 276 -12.75 -4.50 10.48
C THR A 276 -12.68 -5.81 9.72
N MET A 277 -11.71 -5.99 8.83
CA MET A 277 -11.55 -7.23 8.10
C MET A 277 -10.68 -8.22 8.89
N GLU A 278 -11.21 -9.44 9.05
CA GLU A 278 -10.46 -10.57 9.54
C GLU A 278 -9.58 -11.17 8.44
N ALA A 279 -8.33 -11.47 8.79
CA ALA A 279 -7.42 -12.18 7.91
C ALA A 279 -7.71 -13.68 7.96
N ARG A 280 -8.11 -14.26 6.82
CA ARG A 280 -8.40 -15.69 6.64
C ARG A 280 -7.46 -16.37 5.64
N GLY A 281 -6.40 -15.66 5.24
CA GLY A 281 -5.41 -16.07 4.27
C GLY A 281 -4.52 -17.22 4.75
N GLY A 282 -3.73 -17.79 3.83
CA GLY A 282 -2.62 -18.69 4.13
C GLY A 282 -1.51 -18.01 4.93
N ILE A 283 -1.38 -16.69 4.80
CA ILE A 283 -0.70 -15.82 5.77
C ILE A 283 -1.73 -14.95 6.51
N LYS A 284 -1.48 -14.68 7.79
CA LYS A 284 -2.44 -14.02 8.69
C LYS A 284 -1.90 -12.66 9.18
N PRO A 285 -2.13 -11.58 8.45
CA PRO A 285 -1.89 -10.22 8.95
C PRO A 285 -2.84 -9.87 10.11
N GLU A 286 -2.45 -10.25 11.33
CA GLU A 286 -3.22 -10.01 12.55
C GLU A 286 -3.06 -8.59 13.10
N GLY A 287 -4.12 -8.08 13.72
CA GLY A 287 -4.13 -6.74 14.34
C GLY A 287 -4.23 -5.58 13.34
N LEU A 288 -3.72 -4.41 13.77
CA LEU A 288 -3.78 -3.14 13.04
C LEU A 288 -2.61 -2.94 12.07
N GLY A 289 -1.53 -3.69 12.24
CA GLY A 289 -0.27 -3.53 11.52
C GLY A 289 0.91 -4.05 12.32
N GLN A 290 2.07 -4.14 11.67
CA GLN A 290 3.31 -4.66 12.24
C GLN A 290 4.52 -3.93 11.63
N GLN A 291 5.68 -4.03 12.27
CA GLN A 291 6.94 -3.58 11.67
C GLN A 291 7.34 -4.52 10.52
N ARG A 292 7.96 -3.96 9.47
CA ARG A 292 8.45 -4.67 8.28
C ARG A 292 9.15 -5.99 8.62
N GLU A 293 10.06 -5.97 9.59
CA GLU A 293 10.87 -7.11 10.01
C GLU A 293 10.01 -8.22 10.61
N SER A 294 9.05 -7.87 11.47
CA SER A 294 8.11 -8.83 12.06
C SER A 294 7.26 -9.51 11.00
N ILE A 295 6.80 -8.75 10.00
CA ILE A 295 6.01 -9.29 8.87
C ILE A 295 6.83 -10.32 8.10
N LEU A 296 8.07 -9.98 7.75
CA LEU A 296 8.96 -10.88 7.02
C LEU A 296 9.25 -12.14 7.84
N GLU A 297 9.53 -12.01 9.13
CA GLU A 297 9.80 -13.15 10.00
C GLU A 297 8.60 -14.08 10.10
N GLU A 298 7.41 -13.53 10.37
CA GLU A 298 6.17 -14.29 10.57
C GLU A 298 5.76 -15.03 9.30
N TRP A 299 5.79 -14.36 8.14
CA TRP A 299 5.37 -14.97 6.89
C TRP A 299 6.40 -15.97 6.36
N THR A 300 7.69 -15.73 6.61
CA THR A 300 8.73 -16.73 6.32
C THR A 300 8.57 -17.96 7.23
N ARG A 301 8.14 -17.77 8.49
CA ARG A 301 7.81 -18.89 9.38
C ARG A 301 6.62 -19.68 8.84
N ALA A 302 5.54 -19.01 8.43
CA ALA A 302 4.38 -19.65 7.82
C ALA A 302 4.76 -20.47 6.56
N MET A 303 5.68 -19.97 5.73
CA MET A 303 6.22 -20.72 4.60
C MET A 303 6.90 -22.02 5.03
N ARG A 304 7.80 -21.94 6.03
CA ARG A 304 8.52 -23.13 6.52
C ARG A 304 7.59 -24.16 7.13
N GLU A 305 6.60 -23.73 7.93
CA GLU A 305 5.66 -24.62 8.60
C GLU A 305 4.71 -25.33 7.62
N THR A 306 4.36 -24.66 6.52
CA THR A 306 3.46 -25.21 5.50
C THR A 306 4.19 -26.07 4.47
N GLY A 307 5.51 -25.94 4.35
CA GLY A 307 6.31 -26.61 3.33
C GLY A 307 6.03 -26.09 1.92
N VAL A 308 5.52 -24.85 1.79
CA VAL A 308 5.27 -24.24 0.48
C VAL A 308 6.58 -24.05 -0.28
N SER A 309 6.60 -24.42 -1.55
CA SER A 309 7.77 -24.30 -2.42
C SER A 309 7.55 -23.22 -3.46
N ILE A 310 8.51 -22.29 -3.57
CA ILE A 310 8.45 -21.15 -4.48
C ILE A 310 9.73 -21.11 -5.31
N ASN A 311 9.58 -20.85 -6.61
CA ASN A 311 10.69 -20.58 -7.50
C ASN A 311 10.98 -19.07 -7.49
N GLU A 312 11.99 -18.68 -6.72
CA GLU A 312 12.56 -17.31 -6.75
C GLU A 312 13.48 -17.11 -7.95
N LEU A 313 13.76 -15.86 -8.28
CA LEU A 313 14.57 -15.46 -9.44
C LEU A 313 14.05 -16.06 -10.75
N GLU A 314 12.73 -16.24 -10.86
CA GLU A 314 12.06 -16.80 -12.02
C GLU A 314 11.00 -15.84 -12.56
N SER A 315 11.29 -15.23 -13.71
CA SER A 315 10.43 -14.21 -14.30
C SER A 315 9.50 -14.83 -15.34
N CYS A 316 8.19 -14.73 -15.11
CA CYS A 316 7.19 -15.12 -16.11
C CYS A 316 7.20 -14.15 -17.30
N LYS A 317 7.34 -14.71 -18.51
CA LYS A 317 7.42 -13.94 -19.77
C LYS A 317 6.15 -14.02 -20.59
N SER A 318 5.46 -15.16 -20.58
CA SER A 318 4.20 -15.30 -21.30
C SER A 318 3.28 -16.32 -20.63
N VAL A 319 1.98 -16.09 -20.77
CA VAL A 319 0.92 -17.04 -20.42
C VAL A 319 -0.01 -17.10 -21.62
N LYS A 320 -0.18 -18.29 -22.19
CA LYS A 320 -1.07 -18.50 -23.33
C LYS A 320 -2.00 -19.66 -23.05
N LYS A 321 -3.30 -19.48 -23.33
CA LYS A 321 -4.24 -20.60 -23.31
C LYS A 321 -3.89 -21.54 -24.48
N ALA A 322 -3.81 -22.84 -24.20
CA ALA A 322 -3.52 -23.83 -25.22
C ALA A 322 -4.70 -23.97 -26.19
N GLU A 323 -4.41 -24.27 -27.45
CA GLU A 323 -5.44 -24.53 -28.47
C GLU A 323 -5.97 -25.97 -28.40
N ASP A 324 -5.25 -26.86 -27.73
CA ASP A 324 -5.40 -28.31 -27.79
C ASP A 324 -5.76 -28.96 -26.44
N GLY A 325 -6.30 -28.18 -25.50
CA GLY A 325 -6.74 -28.65 -24.18
C GLY A 325 -7.18 -27.51 -23.25
N ASP A 326 -7.65 -27.84 -22.05
CA ASP A 326 -8.03 -26.84 -21.03
C ASP A 326 -6.88 -26.57 -20.05
N TYR A 327 -5.81 -25.97 -20.59
CA TYR A 327 -4.64 -25.57 -19.82
C TYR A 327 -3.98 -24.32 -20.44
N PHE A 328 -3.00 -23.80 -19.71
CA PHE A 328 -2.16 -22.68 -20.09
C PHE A 328 -0.71 -23.13 -20.21
N VAL A 329 -0.03 -22.63 -21.24
CA VAL A 329 1.42 -22.70 -21.38
C VAL A 329 2.01 -21.44 -20.75
N VAL A 330 2.72 -21.61 -19.65
CA VAL A 330 3.41 -20.55 -18.90
C VAL A 330 4.90 -20.64 -19.21
N GLN A 331 5.46 -19.61 -19.85
CA GLN A 331 6.88 -19.55 -20.20
C GLN A 331 7.61 -18.59 -19.25
N THR A 332 8.71 -19.05 -18.67
CA THR A 332 9.49 -18.31 -17.68
C THR A 332 10.99 -18.31 -18.01
N GLU A 333 11.73 -17.40 -17.37
CA GLU A 333 13.19 -17.36 -17.37
C GLU A 333 13.71 -17.42 -15.94
N GLN A 334 14.52 -18.44 -15.62
CA GLN A 334 15.00 -18.73 -14.28
C GLN A 334 16.50 -18.40 -14.12
N GLY A 335 16.84 -17.74 -13.01
CA GLY A 335 18.19 -17.42 -12.59
C GLY A 335 18.90 -16.36 -13.44
N ALA A 336 20.15 -16.06 -13.08
CA ALA A 336 20.98 -15.08 -13.79
C ALA A 336 21.25 -15.45 -15.25
N GLU A 337 21.30 -16.76 -15.56
CA GLU A 337 21.48 -17.30 -16.91
C GLU A 337 20.22 -17.24 -17.78
N LYS A 338 19.07 -16.81 -17.22
CA LYS A 338 17.78 -16.73 -17.90
C LYS A 338 17.39 -18.04 -18.59
N LYS A 339 17.55 -19.16 -17.87
CA LYS A 339 17.19 -20.48 -18.36
C LYS A 339 15.69 -20.51 -18.66
N LYS A 340 15.32 -20.84 -19.91
CA LYS A 340 13.91 -20.95 -20.30
C LYS A 340 13.28 -22.18 -19.66
N VAL A 341 12.15 -21.98 -18.99
CA VAL A 341 11.34 -23.06 -18.39
C VAL A 341 9.90 -22.91 -18.88
N THR A 342 9.20 -24.04 -19.01
CA THR A 342 7.81 -24.09 -19.46
C THR A 342 6.98 -24.92 -18.48
N TYR A 343 5.84 -24.40 -18.07
CA TYR A 343 4.84 -25.11 -17.28
C TYR A 343 3.52 -25.19 -18.04
N ASN A 344 2.85 -26.34 -17.94
CA ASN A 344 1.51 -26.54 -18.45
C ASN A 344 0.55 -26.57 -17.26
N ALA A 345 -0.13 -25.45 -17.01
CA ALA A 345 -0.97 -25.28 -15.83
C ALA A 345 -2.45 -25.29 -16.19
N ARG A 346 -3.30 -26.05 -15.49
CA ARG A 346 -4.76 -26.04 -15.77
C ARG A 346 -5.36 -24.66 -15.53
N ARG A 347 -4.96 -24.02 -14.44
CA ARG A 347 -5.39 -22.66 -14.06
C ARG A 347 -4.18 -21.79 -13.78
N VAL A 348 -4.34 -20.48 -13.97
CA VAL A 348 -3.30 -19.49 -13.69
C VAL A 348 -3.86 -18.43 -12.75
N VAL A 349 -3.10 -18.10 -11.70
CA VAL A 349 -3.41 -17.03 -10.76
C VAL A 349 -2.35 -15.94 -10.92
N LEU A 350 -2.79 -14.74 -11.33
CA LEU A 350 -1.94 -13.58 -11.52
C LEU A 350 -1.98 -12.70 -10.26
N ALA A 351 -0.85 -12.65 -9.53
CA ALA A 351 -0.66 -11.91 -8.29
C ALA A 351 0.54 -10.94 -8.39
N LEU A 352 0.62 -10.23 -9.53
CA LEU A 352 1.80 -9.49 -10.00
C LEU A 352 2.08 -8.16 -9.25
N GLY A 353 1.09 -7.65 -8.51
CA GLY A 353 1.13 -6.31 -7.92
C GLY A 353 1.13 -5.17 -8.98
N ASN A 354 1.21 -3.92 -8.50
CA ASN A 354 1.18 -2.72 -9.37
C ASN A 354 2.54 -2.06 -9.61
N ARG A 355 3.60 -2.48 -8.91
CA ARG A 355 4.94 -1.86 -9.04
C ARG A 355 5.57 -2.09 -10.41
N GLY A 356 5.27 -3.24 -11.03
CA GLY A 356 5.84 -3.60 -12.33
C GLY A 356 7.36 -3.78 -12.28
N THR A 357 7.96 -4.02 -13.45
CA THR A 357 9.42 -4.01 -13.61
C THR A 357 9.88 -2.55 -13.76
N PRO A 358 10.90 -2.09 -13.00
CA PRO A 358 11.44 -0.73 -13.16
C PRO A 358 11.84 -0.47 -14.62
N MET A 359 11.48 0.70 -15.14
CA MET A 359 11.96 1.12 -16.45
C MET A 359 13.47 1.35 -16.40
N LYS A 360 14.18 0.85 -17.40
CA LYS A 360 15.64 0.94 -17.55
C LYS A 360 16.03 2.18 -18.35
N LEU A 361 17.16 2.79 -18.02
CA LEU A 361 17.80 3.89 -18.75
C LEU A 361 18.25 3.44 -20.15
N ARG A 362 18.68 2.18 -20.30
CA ARG A 362 19.20 1.56 -21.53
C ARG A 362 20.42 2.32 -22.08
N VAL A 363 21.37 2.59 -21.20
CA VAL A 363 22.60 3.34 -21.52
C VAL A 363 23.84 2.51 -21.18
N ALA A 364 24.96 2.82 -21.84
CA ALA A 364 26.24 2.17 -21.52
C ALA A 364 26.62 2.44 -20.05
N GLY A 365 27.04 1.39 -19.35
CA GLY A 365 27.42 1.44 -17.92
C GLY A 365 26.26 1.34 -16.94
N GLU A 366 25.01 1.12 -17.39
CA GLU A 366 23.84 1.01 -16.50
C GLU A 366 23.94 -0.16 -15.49
N GLU A 367 24.49 -1.30 -15.90
CA GLU A 367 24.65 -2.50 -15.05
C GLU A 367 25.97 -2.49 -14.25
N MET A 368 26.68 -1.36 -14.21
CA MET A 368 27.96 -1.23 -13.53
C MET A 368 27.81 -1.39 -12.02
N LYS A 369 28.74 -2.12 -11.41
CA LYS A 369 28.93 -2.17 -9.95
C LYS A 369 30.05 -1.24 -9.53
N VAL A 370 29.86 -0.56 -8.42
CA VAL A 370 30.83 0.34 -7.82
C VAL A 370 31.07 -0.05 -6.37
N THR A 371 32.32 0.11 -5.94
CA THR A 371 32.70 0.00 -4.52
C THR A 371 32.89 1.40 -3.98
N ARG A 372 32.08 1.79 -2.99
CA ARG A 372 32.24 3.04 -2.25
C ARG A 372 32.09 2.72 -0.76
N ASP A 373 32.94 3.32 0.07
CA ASP A 373 32.99 3.09 1.52
C ASP A 373 33.08 1.60 1.92
N GLY A 374 33.79 0.79 1.12
CA GLY A 374 33.96 -0.65 1.36
C GLY A 374 32.74 -1.52 1.00
N LYS A 375 31.66 -0.93 0.47
CA LYS A 375 30.46 -1.65 0.03
C LYS A 375 30.39 -1.67 -1.50
N THR A 376 30.23 -2.86 -2.07
CA THR A 376 29.97 -3.02 -3.51
C THR A 376 28.49 -3.09 -3.77
N SER A 377 27.99 -2.22 -4.65
CA SER A 377 26.57 -2.17 -5.05
C SER A 377 26.44 -1.77 -6.52
N ASP A 378 25.23 -1.87 -7.07
CA ASP A 378 24.93 -1.33 -8.38
C ASP A 378 25.06 0.20 -8.34
N LYS A 379 25.68 0.78 -9.37
CA LYS A 379 25.80 2.25 -9.48
C LYS A 379 24.44 2.88 -9.77
N VAL A 380 23.64 2.22 -10.61
CA VAL A 380 22.28 2.63 -10.95
C VAL A 380 21.29 1.84 -10.10
N MET A 381 20.51 2.55 -9.31
CA MET A 381 19.44 2.02 -8.49
C MET A 381 18.10 2.61 -8.96
N TYR A 382 17.03 1.84 -8.85
CA TYR A 382 15.68 2.27 -9.27
C TYR A 382 14.75 2.51 -8.08
N LYS A 383 15.33 2.57 -6.88
CA LYS A 383 14.67 2.83 -5.62
C LYS A 383 15.66 3.46 -4.65
N LEU A 384 15.18 4.39 -3.83
CA LEU A 384 15.87 4.85 -2.64
C LEU A 384 15.23 4.15 -1.43
N THR A 385 15.93 3.21 -0.80
CA THR A 385 15.41 2.46 0.35
C THR A 385 15.62 3.19 1.65
N ASP A 386 16.86 3.65 1.89
CA ASP A 386 17.21 4.47 3.04
C ASP A 386 18.13 5.61 2.58
N PRO A 387 17.70 6.88 2.70
CA PRO A 387 18.55 8.03 2.39
C PRO A 387 19.78 8.12 3.31
N GLU A 388 19.71 7.58 4.53
CA GLU A 388 20.81 7.65 5.51
C GLU A 388 22.04 6.82 5.12
N ASP A 389 21.86 5.84 4.22
CA ASP A 389 22.94 5.05 3.61
C ASP A 389 23.87 5.90 2.72
N TYR A 390 23.44 7.12 2.37
CA TYR A 390 24.15 8.00 1.45
C TYR A 390 24.46 9.33 2.12
N ARG A 391 25.76 9.54 2.42
CA ARG A 391 26.26 10.83 2.92
C ARG A 391 27.51 11.26 2.19
N ARG A 392 27.64 12.57 1.95
CA ARG A 392 28.77 13.17 1.23
C ARG A 392 29.04 12.50 -0.12
N LYS A 393 27.97 12.12 -0.83
CA LYS A 393 28.05 11.50 -2.16
C LYS A 393 27.60 12.48 -3.23
N ARG A 394 28.12 12.28 -4.44
CA ARG A 394 27.69 12.96 -5.66
C ARG A 394 26.64 12.09 -6.33
N ILE A 395 25.39 12.51 -6.28
CA ILE A 395 24.25 11.67 -6.66
C ILE A 395 23.47 12.32 -7.78
N ILE A 396 23.17 11.54 -8.82
CA ILE A 396 22.21 11.93 -9.85
C ILE A 396 20.88 11.27 -9.56
N VAL A 397 19.81 12.04 -9.53
CA VAL A 397 18.44 11.51 -9.53
C VAL A 397 17.85 11.76 -10.92
N VAL A 398 17.35 10.71 -11.58
CA VAL A 398 16.75 10.80 -12.91
C VAL A 398 15.24 10.62 -12.78
N GLY A 399 14.48 11.60 -13.26
CA GLY A 399 13.02 11.57 -13.23
C GLY A 399 12.39 12.88 -12.79
N ALA A 400 11.08 13.00 -12.97
CA ALA A 400 10.34 14.24 -12.73
C ALA A 400 8.97 14.02 -12.04
N GLY A 401 8.69 12.79 -11.58
CA GLY A 401 7.49 12.45 -10.83
C GLY A 401 7.73 12.47 -9.33
N ASN A 402 6.66 12.31 -8.53
CA ASN A 402 6.71 12.38 -7.07
C ASN A 402 7.86 11.58 -6.45
N SER A 403 8.05 10.31 -6.81
CA SER A 403 9.13 9.50 -6.23
C SER A 403 10.54 9.99 -6.56
N ALA A 404 10.74 10.62 -7.73
CA ALA A 404 12.03 11.21 -8.09
C ALA A 404 12.30 12.47 -7.26
N ILE A 405 11.27 13.29 -7.08
CA ILE A 405 11.35 14.53 -6.32
C ILE A 405 11.53 14.26 -4.83
N GLU A 406 10.76 13.33 -4.27
CA GLU A 406 10.92 12.85 -2.89
C GLU A 406 12.34 12.34 -2.66
N ALA A 407 12.85 11.46 -3.53
CA ALA A 407 14.21 10.94 -3.41
C ALA A 407 15.28 12.04 -3.47
N ALA A 408 15.14 13.01 -4.37
CA ALA A 408 16.08 14.13 -4.49
C ALA A 408 16.09 15.00 -3.22
N VAL A 409 14.91 15.28 -2.64
CA VAL A 409 14.77 16.05 -1.40
C VAL A 409 15.32 15.25 -0.20
N ASP A 410 15.00 13.96 -0.08
CA ASP A 410 15.40 13.11 1.05
C ASP A 410 16.92 12.89 1.13
N LEU A 411 17.60 13.00 -0.01
CA LEU A 411 19.07 12.93 -0.09
C LEU A 411 19.75 14.21 0.41
N VAL A 412 19.06 15.35 0.49
CA VAL A 412 19.62 16.62 0.97
C VAL A 412 19.00 17.11 2.28
N ALA A 413 17.84 16.58 2.65
CA ALA A 413 17.08 17.00 3.82
C ALA A 413 16.44 15.81 4.55
N THR A 414 16.08 16.02 5.81
CA THR A 414 15.23 15.11 6.59
C THR A 414 13.82 15.69 6.71
N ARG A 415 12.81 14.82 6.72
CA ARG A 415 11.41 15.23 6.82
C ARG A 415 10.87 15.07 8.24
N GLN A 416 10.13 16.08 8.71
CA GLN A 416 9.28 15.98 9.88
C GLN A 416 7.89 16.52 9.53
N GLY A 417 6.95 15.61 9.26
CA GLY A 417 5.66 15.99 8.69
C GLY A 417 5.82 16.55 7.27
N ASP A 418 5.29 17.75 7.04
CA ASP A 418 5.40 18.51 5.79
C ASP A 418 6.67 19.39 5.73
N GLN A 419 7.37 19.56 6.85
CA GLN A 419 8.58 20.36 6.93
C GLN A 419 9.82 19.56 6.53
N ILE A 420 10.73 20.23 5.83
CA ILE A 420 12.06 19.72 5.52
C ILE A 420 13.11 20.48 6.33
N THR A 421 14.13 19.77 6.78
CA THR A 421 15.32 20.36 7.40
C THR A 421 16.54 19.86 6.65
N PHE A 422 17.32 20.78 6.08
CA PHE A 422 18.52 20.40 5.36
C PHE A 422 19.50 19.67 6.27
N ARG A 423 20.16 18.67 5.71
CA ARG A 423 21.28 18.01 6.38
C ARG A 423 22.40 19.02 6.61
N SER A 424 23.22 18.76 7.63
CA SER A 424 24.38 19.59 7.92
C SER A 424 25.36 19.60 6.74
N ASP A 425 26.10 20.70 6.56
CA ASP A 425 27.07 20.83 5.45
C ASP A 425 28.16 19.74 5.49
N SER A 426 28.43 19.14 6.66
CA SER A 426 29.37 18.03 6.82
C SER A 426 28.83 16.67 6.38
N GLU A 427 27.53 16.55 6.12
CA GLU A 427 26.85 15.29 5.78
C GLU A 427 26.12 15.34 4.44
N ILE A 428 25.76 16.54 3.99
CA ILE A 428 24.90 16.75 2.82
C ILE A 428 25.50 16.14 1.54
N ASN A 429 24.63 15.62 0.68
CA ASN A 429 24.99 15.10 -0.63
C ASN A 429 25.01 16.21 -1.68
N ASP A 430 25.86 16.07 -2.71
CA ASP A 430 25.78 16.90 -3.93
C ASP A 430 24.79 16.24 -4.90
N VAL A 431 23.56 16.75 -4.94
CA VAL A 431 22.47 16.14 -5.70
C VAL A 431 22.19 16.91 -6.98
N THR A 432 22.19 16.18 -8.09
CA THR A 432 21.81 16.66 -9.41
C THR A 432 20.55 15.95 -9.90
N LEU A 433 19.47 16.69 -10.10
CA LEU A 433 18.22 16.20 -10.67
C LEU A 433 18.23 16.35 -12.20
N VAL A 434 18.15 15.23 -12.92
CA VAL A 434 18.13 15.18 -14.39
C VAL A 434 16.72 14.89 -14.88
N ILE A 435 16.16 15.85 -15.62
CA ILE A 435 14.79 15.82 -16.12
C ILE A 435 14.82 15.85 -17.65
N ARG A 436 14.20 14.83 -18.25
CA ARG A 436 14.18 14.65 -19.71
C ARG A 436 13.43 15.76 -20.45
N SER A 437 12.36 16.28 -19.85
CA SER A 437 11.54 17.36 -20.40
C SER A 437 11.26 18.38 -19.31
N ASP A 438 10.08 18.30 -18.70
CA ASP A 438 9.56 19.21 -17.69
C ASP A 438 9.09 18.41 -16.45
N MET A 439 8.82 19.11 -15.35
CA MET A 439 8.15 18.52 -14.19
C MET A 439 6.79 17.94 -14.59
N LYS A 440 6.37 16.82 -13.98
CA LYS A 440 5.05 16.28 -14.29
C LYS A 440 3.93 17.17 -13.73
N ASN A 441 2.81 17.18 -14.44
CA ASN A 441 1.60 17.92 -14.03
C ASN A 441 0.91 17.31 -12.80
N ASP A 442 1.14 16.01 -12.53
CA ASP A 442 0.62 15.27 -11.37
C ASP A 442 1.57 15.29 -10.17
N LEU A 443 2.56 16.19 -10.16
CA LEU A 443 3.44 16.38 -9.02
C LEU A 443 2.65 16.98 -7.86
N LYS A 444 2.69 16.31 -6.71
CA LYS A 444 2.02 16.75 -5.48
C LYS A 444 2.50 18.13 -5.08
N PHE A 445 1.57 18.95 -4.59
CA PHE A 445 1.84 20.34 -4.25
C PHE A 445 2.96 20.45 -3.21
N GLY A 446 2.93 19.63 -2.15
CA GLY A 446 3.99 19.61 -1.13
C GLY A 446 5.37 19.25 -1.70
N ASN A 447 5.44 18.25 -2.57
CA ASN A 447 6.68 17.85 -3.25
C ASN A 447 7.22 18.97 -4.15
N LYS A 448 6.32 19.67 -4.84
CA LYS A 448 6.66 20.80 -5.70
C LYS A 448 7.26 21.96 -4.90
N LEU A 449 6.68 22.33 -3.77
CA LEU A 449 7.23 23.38 -2.90
C LEU A 449 8.63 23.00 -2.39
N GLN A 450 8.76 21.82 -1.79
CA GLN A 450 10.02 21.40 -1.18
C GLN A 450 11.17 21.29 -2.18
N VAL A 451 10.91 20.84 -3.41
CA VAL A 451 11.97 20.79 -4.41
C VAL A 451 12.38 22.18 -4.89
N TYR A 452 11.44 23.13 -5.00
CA TYR A 452 11.81 24.51 -5.31
C TYR A 452 12.63 25.15 -4.18
N ASP A 453 12.25 24.94 -2.91
CA ASP A 453 13.05 25.40 -1.78
C ASP A 453 14.49 24.85 -1.84
N CYS A 454 14.65 23.56 -2.13
CA CYS A 454 15.96 22.94 -2.30
C CYS A 454 16.76 23.52 -3.49
N ILE A 455 16.09 23.92 -4.57
CA ILE A 455 16.72 24.50 -5.76
C ILE A 455 17.15 25.94 -5.49
N ASP A 456 16.27 26.74 -4.88
CA ASP A 456 16.50 28.15 -4.58
C ASP A 456 17.63 28.33 -3.55
N GLU A 457 17.72 27.42 -2.58
CA GLU A 457 18.83 27.34 -1.61
C GLU A 457 20.11 26.72 -2.19
N GLY A 458 20.12 26.34 -3.48
CA GLY A 458 21.28 25.76 -4.18
C GLY A 458 21.67 24.36 -3.70
N ARG A 459 20.79 23.67 -2.96
CA ARG A 459 21.03 22.31 -2.43
C ARG A 459 20.81 21.22 -3.48
N ILE A 460 19.97 21.48 -4.49
CA ILE A 460 19.74 20.60 -5.64
C ILE A 460 20.02 21.34 -6.94
N LYS A 461 20.90 20.79 -7.77
CA LYS A 461 21.13 21.26 -9.14
C LYS A 461 20.14 20.59 -10.09
N VAL A 462 19.58 21.30 -11.06
CA VAL A 462 18.60 20.71 -11.99
C VAL A 462 19.01 20.90 -13.44
N PHE A 463 18.92 19.82 -14.23
CA PHE A 463 19.09 19.85 -15.68
C PHE A 463 17.80 19.43 -16.39
N PHE A 464 17.09 20.40 -16.95
CA PHE A 464 15.95 20.16 -17.84
C PHE A 464 16.39 19.82 -19.26
N GLY A 465 15.50 19.17 -20.02
CA GLY A 465 15.78 18.75 -21.40
C GLY A 465 17.02 17.87 -21.53
N THR A 466 17.35 17.08 -20.50
CA THR A 466 18.63 16.38 -20.37
C THR A 466 18.42 14.90 -20.04
N GLY A 467 19.25 14.05 -20.63
CA GLY A 467 19.30 12.62 -20.35
C GLY A 467 20.73 12.15 -20.11
N ILE A 468 20.89 10.91 -19.65
CA ILE A 468 22.20 10.27 -19.52
C ILE A 468 22.55 9.63 -20.88
N LYS A 469 23.77 9.86 -21.38
CA LYS A 469 24.31 9.18 -22.57
C LYS A 469 25.10 7.94 -22.18
N GLU A 470 25.98 8.10 -21.19
CA GLU A 470 26.94 7.07 -20.77
C GLU A 470 27.25 7.23 -19.28
N ILE A 471 27.41 6.10 -18.61
CA ILE A 471 27.77 6.01 -17.20
C ILE A 471 29.19 5.41 -17.11
N LYS A 472 30.09 6.11 -16.45
CA LYS A 472 31.45 5.67 -16.15
C LYS A 472 31.63 5.49 -14.64
N ASP A 473 32.79 5.04 -14.18
CA ASP A 473 33.01 4.74 -12.75
C ASP A 473 32.85 5.97 -11.84
N ASP A 474 33.46 7.12 -12.17
CA ASP A 474 33.42 8.33 -11.32
C ASP A 474 32.71 9.54 -11.96
N GLU A 475 32.17 9.37 -13.17
CA GLU A 475 31.51 10.44 -13.91
C GLU A 475 30.36 9.92 -14.79
N VAL A 476 29.47 10.83 -15.19
CA VAL A 476 28.32 10.56 -16.05
C VAL A 476 28.26 11.59 -17.15
N VAL A 477 28.12 11.13 -18.39
CA VAL A 477 27.98 11.98 -19.57
C VAL A 477 26.51 12.32 -19.77
N LEU A 478 26.18 13.61 -19.72
CA LEU A 478 24.84 14.13 -19.94
C LEU A 478 24.68 14.62 -21.38
N MET A 479 23.52 14.34 -21.97
CA MET A 479 23.16 14.76 -23.33
C MET A 479 21.85 15.55 -23.36
N ASN A 480 21.67 16.33 -24.41
CA ASN A 480 20.37 16.87 -24.76
C ASN A 480 19.39 15.72 -25.04
N ALA A 481 18.24 15.71 -24.36
CA ALA A 481 17.27 14.62 -24.47
C ALA A 481 16.58 14.52 -25.85
N ARG A 482 16.68 15.55 -26.69
CA ARG A 482 16.08 15.61 -28.03
C ARG A 482 17.12 15.43 -29.14
N THR A 483 18.25 16.13 -29.06
CA THR A 483 19.28 16.11 -30.12
C THR A 483 20.35 15.03 -29.88
N GLU A 484 20.38 14.43 -28.69
CA GLU A 484 21.43 13.50 -28.22
C GLU A 484 22.85 14.08 -28.19
N GLU A 485 23.01 15.38 -28.43
CA GLU A 485 24.30 16.08 -28.33
C GLU A 485 24.79 16.08 -26.89
N VAL A 486 26.07 15.78 -26.70
CA VAL A 486 26.71 15.82 -25.38
C VAL A 486 26.67 17.26 -24.86
N LYS A 487 26.08 17.45 -23.68
CA LYS A 487 26.01 18.74 -23.00
C LYS A 487 27.20 18.94 -22.08
N THR A 488 27.46 17.97 -21.22
CA THR A 488 28.51 18.06 -20.19
C THR A 488 28.79 16.69 -19.59
N THR A 489 29.85 16.59 -18.80
CA THR A 489 30.17 15.42 -17.98
C THR A 489 30.24 15.86 -16.52
N VAL A 490 29.55 15.14 -15.65
CA VAL A 490 29.47 15.47 -14.22
C VAL A 490 30.07 14.37 -13.36
N PRO A 491 30.82 14.70 -12.29
CA PRO A 491 31.31 13.70 -11.36
C PRO A 491 30.14 13.04 -10.61
N ASN A 492 30.19 11.72 -10.41
CA ASN A 492 29.05 10.97 -9.90
C ASN A 492 29.46 9.65 -9.24
N ASP A 493 28.93 9.42 -8.04
CA ASP A 493 29.08 8.17 -7.29
C ASP A 493 27.90 7.21 -7.50
N TYR A 494 26.67 7.72 -7.46
CA TYR A 494 25.45 6.91 -7.57
C TYR A 494 24.37 7.58 -8.43
N ILE A 495 23.53 6.76 -9.05
CA ILE A 495 22.38 7.20 -9.85
C ILE A 495 21.11 6.56 -9.30
N PHE A 496 20.12 7.37 -8.95
CA PHE A 496 18.75 6.91 -8.69
C PHE A 496 17.86 7.17 -9.90
N ALA A 497 17.62 6.15 -10.70
CA ALA A 497 16.74 6.17 -11.86
C ALA A 497 15.27 6.00 -11.44
N MET A 498 14.68 7.08 -10.92
CA MET A 498 13.30 7.17 -10.44
C MET A 498 12.32 7.46 -11.59
N ILE A 499 12.44 6.70 -12.68
CA ILE A 499 11.72 6.95 -13.93
C ILE A 499 10.38 6.20 -14.03
N GLY A 500 10.00 5.43 -13.02
CA GLY A 500 8.76 4.66 -12.95
C GLY A 500 8.92 3.19 -13.35
N GLY A 501 7.83 2.41 -13.25
CA GLY A 501 7.77 1.01 -13.68
C GLY A 501 6.70 0.79 -14.74
N ASP A 502 6.91 -0.19 -15.63
CA ASP A 502 5.86 -0.58 -16.58
C ASP A 502 4.81 -1.39 -15.80
N ARG A 503 3.59 -0.85 -15.67
CA ARG A 503 2.47 -1.62 -15.09
C ARG A 503 2.32 -2.92 -15.88
N PRO A 504 1.85 -4.02 -15.27
CA PRO A 504 1.70 -5.28 -15.98
C PRO A 504 0.62 -5.24 -17.09
N THR A 505 0.04 -4.09 -17.41
CA THR A 505 -0.96 -3.85 -18.46
C THR A 505 -0.64 -4.57 -19.76
N LYS A 506 0.54 -4.37 -20.37
CA LYS A 506 0.91 -5.04 -21.62
C LYS A 506 0.99 -6.56 -21.49
N PHE A 507 1.46 -7.04 -20.33
CA PHE A 507 1.53 -8.46 -20.03
C PHE A 507 0.12 -9.05 -19.94
N LEU A 508 -0.80 -8.39 -19.21
CA LEU A 508 -2.19 -8.79 -19.07
C LEU A 508 -2.94 -8.76 -20.41
N GLU A 509 -2.77 -7.70 -21.20
CA GLU A 509 -3.33 -7.57 -22.56
C GLU A 509 -2.81 -8.68 -23.48
N GLY A 510 -1.53 -9.04 -23.35
CA GLY A 510 -0.92 -10.16 -24.09
C GLY A 510 -1.53 -11.53 -23.77
N ILE A 511 -2.17 -11.69 -22.61
CA ILE A 511 -2.95 -12.88 -22.23
C ILE A 511 -4.37 -12.81 -22.82
N GLY A 512 -4.83 -11.63 -23.23
CA GLY A 512 -6.19 -11.34 -23.69
C GLY A 512 -7.11 -10.80 -22.59
N ILE A 513 -6.55 -10.37 -21.45
CA ILE A 513 -7.32 -9.79 -20.35
C ILE A 513 -7.72 -8.35 -20.71
N LYS A 514 -9.02 -8.04 -20.58
CA LYS A 514 -9.57 -6.69 -20.81
C LYS A 514 -9.35 -5.81 -19.58
N ILE A 515 -8.86 -4.60 -19.82
CA ILE A 515 -8.65 -3.57 -18.80
C ILE A 515 -9.75 -2.52 -18.97
N GLY A 516 -10.35 -2.09 -17.84
CA GLY A 516 -11.46 -1.15 -17.78
C GLY A 516 -11.12 0.29 -18.11
#